data_AF-A0A0Q8N5Q9-F1
#
_entry.id   AF-A0A0Q8N5Q9-F1
#
_cell.length_a   1.000
_cell.length_b   1.000
_cell.length_c   1.000
_cell.angle_alpha   90.00
_cell.angle_beta   90.00
_cell.angle_gamma   90.00
#
_symmetry.space_group_name_H-M   'P 1'
#
loop_
_entity.id
_entity.type
_entity.pdbx_description
1 polymer ?
#
loop_
_entity_poly.entity_id
_entity_poly.type
_entity_poly.pdbx_seq_one_letter_code
_entity_poly.pdbx_strand_id
1 'polypeptide(L)'
;MSNKLWLLSKDNTAPFILVALTYFIFLSTPFIFFLILKASPHTSTSVSLYEYKNTEDTKKVTKKIKEDDDSFVDAAGVGTAQLNEFDDNEGGSMPVEIVTKNVKNWKKDADSRGFIILTRLSIFSIIIAFGAIGSAVSLISRTRNDGSILNNITILEILSIQTIGGIFACILGLAFMGNLLSGAIFPNPSVFYRIIYIPSAFAKLLVWSFIAGFSERFVPNILNNFIKKAEDTNG
;
A
#
# COMPACT_ATOMS: atom_id res chain seq x y z
N MET A 1 30.80 -17.25 34.80
CA MET A 1 30.48 -17.83 33.48
C MET A 1 30.08 -16.70 32.56
N SER A 2 30.97 -16.28 31.65
CA SER A 2 30.68 -15.22 30.69
C SER A 2 29.65 -15.73 29.67
N ASN A 3 28.58 -14.98 29.43
CA ASN A 3 27.51 -15.28 28.49
C ASN A 3 28.04 -15.27 27.04
N LYS A 4 28.83 -16.28 26.67
CA LYS A 4 29.29 -16.52 25.30
C LYS A 4 28.15 -16.75 24.31
N LEU A 5 26.93 -16.99 24.79
CA LEU A 5 25.73 -17.19 23.97
C LEU A 5 25.31 -15.91 23.23
N TRP A 6 25.71 -14.74 23.74
CA TRP A 6 25.40 -13.42 23.19
C TRP A 6 26.59 -12.75 22.48
N LEU A 7 27.75 -13.41 22.46
CA LEU A 7 28.94 -12.91 21.77
C LEU A 7 28.99 -13.44 20.35
N LEU A 8 29.08 -12.49 19.41
CA LEU A 8 29.17 -12.76 17.99
C LEU A 8 30.51 -13.42 17.68
N SER A 9 30.48 -14.64 17.17
CA SER A 9 31.66 -15.36 16.70
C SER A 9 31.36 -15.92 15.31
N LYS A 10 32.42 -16.23 14.55
CA LYS A 10 32.34 -16.94 13.26
C LYS A 10 31.47 -18.20 13.34
N ASP A 11 31.42 -18.83 14.53
CA ASP A 11 30.69 -20.08 14.78
C ASP A 11 29.26 -19.86 15.28
N ASN A 12 28.88 -18.64 15.70
CA ASN A 12 27.55 -18.34 16.26
C ASN A 12 26.97 -17.05 15.67
N THR A 13 26.23 -17.21 14.56
CA THR A 13 25.47 -16.13 13.89
C THR A 13 24.02 -16.02 14.37
N ALA A 14 23.57 -16.93 15.26
CA ALA A 14 22.20 -16.94 15.77
C ALA A 14 21.75 -15.60 16.41
N PRO A 15 22.54 -14.93 17.28
CA PRO A 15 22.10 -13.67 17.87
C PRO A 15 21.92 -12.56 16.83
N PHE A 16 22.73 -12.56 15.77
CA PHE A 16 22.59 -11.62 14.66
C PHE A 16 21.26 -11.82 13.92
N ILE A 17 20.95 -13.07 13.56
CA ILE A 17 19.73 -13.42 12.83
C ILE A 17 18.49 -13.04 13.66
N LEU A 18 18.53 -13.30 14.97
CA LEU A 18 17.42 -12.98 15.86
C LEU A 18 17.18 -11.46 15.96
N VAL A 19 18.24 -10.66 16.10
CA VAL A 19 18.13 -9.18 16.10
C VAL A 19 17.58 -8.69 14.75
N ALA A 20 18.11 -9.20 13.64
CA ALA A 20 17.66 -8.83 12.29
C ALA A 20 16.18 -9.15 12.06
N LEU A 21 15.74 -10.36 12.43
CA LEU A 21 14.35 -10.78 12.27
C LEU A 21 13.41 -9.98 13.18
N THR A 22 13.81 -9.71 14.42
CA THR A 22 13.03 -8.89 15.35
C THR A 22 12.84 -7.48 14.80
N TYR A 23 13.92 -6.89 14.27
CA TYR A 23 13.86 -5.57 13.65
C TYR A 23 12.99 -5.54 12.39
N PHE A 24 13.09 -6.58 11.54
CA PHE A 24 12.24 -6.75 10.37
C PHE A 24 10.74 -6.82 10.72
N ILE A 25 10.39 -7.60 11.74
CA ILE A 25 9.00 -7.72 12.21
C ILE A 25 8.51 -6.37 12.72
N PHE A 26 9.33 -5.68 13.53
CA PHE A 26 9.01 -4.35 14.04
C PHE A 26 8.73 -3.35 12.91
N LEU A 27 9.62 -3.28 11.92
CA LEU A 27 9.45 -2.39 10.76
C LEU A 27 8.25 -2.76 9.89
N SER A 28 7.89 -4.04 9.81
CA SER A 28 6.75 -4.55 9.04
C SER A 28 5.41 -4.38 9.77
N THR A 29 5.39 -3.92 11.03
CA THR A 29 4.16 -3.79 11.84
C THR A 29 3.04 -3.03 11.13
N PRO A 30 3.28 -1.86 10.50
CA PRO A 30 2.22 -1.15 9.78
C PRO A 30 1.68 -1.93 8.57
N PHE A 31 2.54 -2.67 7.87
CA PHE A 31 2.14 -3.54 6.77
C PHE A 31 1.29 -4.73 7.25
N ILE A 32 1.71 -5.38 8.34
CA ILE A 32 0.95 -6.48 8.97
C ILE A 32 -0.41 -5.99 9.43
N PHE A 33 -0.46 -4.83 10.09
CA PHE A 33 -1.72 -4.21 10.54
C PHE A 33 -2.67 -3.94 9.36
N PHE A 34 -2.14 -3.41 8.25
CA PHE A 34 -2.90 -3.23 7.02
C PHE A 34 -3.44 -4.57 6.47
N LEU A 35 -2.64 -5.65 6.49
CA LEU A 35 -3.10 -6.96 6.03
C LEU A 35 -4.20 -7.54 6.91
N ILE A 36 -4.14 -7.35 8.22
CA ILE A 36 -5.19 -7.79 9.17
C ILE A 36 -6.51 -7.07 8.87
N LEU A 37 -6.46 -5.76 8.65
CA LEU A 37 -7.65 -4.99 8.28
C LEU A 37 -8.20 -5.45 6.92
N LYS A 38 -7.34 -5.68 5.94
CA LYS A 38 -7.74 -6.19 4.61
C LYS A 38 -8.38 -7.58 4.69
N ALA A 39 -7.91 -8.44 5.60
CA ALA A 39 -8.45 -9.79 5.79
C ALA A 39 -9.79 -9.80 6.53
N SER A 40 -10.13 -8.71 7.23
CA SER A 40 -11.39 -8.59 7.95
C SER A 40 -12.51 -8.29 6.96
N PRO A 41 -13.58 -9.11 6.88
CA PRO A 41 -14.70 -8.82 6.00
C PRO A 41 -15.39 -7.56 6.51
N HIS A 42 -15.17 -6.44 5.82
CA HIS A 42 -16.03 -5.28 5.99
C HIS A 42 -17.39 -5.65 5.40
N THR A 43 -18.33 -6.02 6.26
CA THR A 43 -19.73 -6.19 5.89
C THR A 43 -20.25 -4.85 5.40
N SER A 44 -20.23 -4.66 4.09
CA SER A 44 -21.04 -3.65 3.45
C SER A 44 -22.33 -4.29 3.03
N THR A 45 -23.43 -3.74 3.51
CA THR A 45 -24.78 -4.06 3.08
C THR A 45 -24.85 -3.83 1.56
N SER A 46 -24.80 -4.89 0.77
CA SER A 46 -25.09 -4.81 -0.66
C SER A 46 -26.60 -4.68 -0.82
N VAL A 47 -27.05 -3.62 -1.49
CA VAL A 47 -28.43 -3.47 -1.93
C VAL A 47 -28.52 -4.13 -3.30
N SER A 48 -29.24 -5.25 -3.37
CA SER A 48 -29.62 -5.86 -4.63
C SER A 48 -30.64 -4.95 -5.32
N LEU A 49 -30.24 -4.29 -6.41
CA LEU A 49 -31.19 -3.67 -7.32
C LEU A 49 -31.87 -4.79 -8.10
N TYR A 50 -33.16 -5.00 -7.86
CA TYR A 50 -33.98 -5.78 -8.78
C TYR A 50 -34.11 -4.96 -10.06
N GLU A 51 -33.52 -5.44 -11.14
CA GLU A 51 -33.64 -4.88 -12.48
C GLU A 51 -35.05 -5.20 -13.02
N TYR A 52 -35.97 -4.23 -12.93
CA TYR A 52 -37.24 -4.35 -13.64
C TYR A 52 -37.02 -3.87 -15.08
N LYS A 53 -37.06 -4.81 -16.03
CA LYS A 53 -37.11 -4.52 -17.47
C LYS A 53 -38.40 -3.74 -17.77
N ASN A 54 -38.29 -2.43 -17.96
CA ASN A 54 -39.06 -1.78 -19.02
C ASN A 54 -38.32 -0.54 -19.54
N THR A 55 -37.85 -0.67 -20.77
CA THR A 55 -36.91 0.22 -21.44
C THR A 55 -37.70 1.29 -22.18
N GLU A 56 -38.37 2.22 -21.49
CA GLU A 56 -38.88 3.43 -22.16
C GLU A 56 -39.15 4.63 -21.22
N ASP A 57 -39.52 4.42 -19.95
CA ASP A 57 -39.89 5.52 -19.04
C ASP A 57 -38.73 6.20 -18.29
N THR A 58 -37.57 5.55 -18.22
CA THR A 58 -36.41 6.07 -17.47
C THR A 58 -35.82 7.35 -18.07
N LYS A 59 -35.99 7.59 -19.38
CA LYS A 59 -35.48 8.81 -20.03
C LYS A 59 -36.25 10.08 -19.64
N LYS A 60 -37.51 9.97 -19.19
CA LYS A 60 -38.30 11.13 -18.72
C LYS A 60 -38.02 11.49 -17.26
N VAL A 61 -37.79 10.49 -16.40
CA VAL A 61 -37.56 10.71 -14.97
C VAL A 61 -36.19 11.36 -14.70
N THR A 62 -35.12 10.95 -15.39
CA THR A 62 -33.79 11.53 -15.17
C THR A 62 -33.66 12.97 -15.67
N LYS A 63 -34.54 13.40 -16.58
CA LYS A 63 -34.49 14.77 -17.14
C LYS A 63 -35.12 15.80 -16.19
N LYS A 64 -36.10 15.41 -15.37
CA LYS A 64 -36.86 16.33 -14.50
C LYS A 64 -36.20 16.59 -13.13
N ILE A 65 -35.25 15.75 -12.71
CA ILE A 65 -34.51 15.90 -11.44
C ILE A 65 -33.31 16.86 -11.58
N LYS A 66 -32.93 17.23 -12.81
CA LYS A 66 -31.77 18.11 -13.07
C LYS A 66 -32.11 19.59 -13.18
N GLU A 67 -33.38 19.97 -13.20
CA GLU A 67 -33.80 21.36 -13.41
C GLU A 67 -34.26 22.09 -12.14
N ASP A 68 -34.57 21.38 -11.06
CA ASP A 68 -35.02 22.00 -9.81
C ASP A 68 -34.15 21.49 -8.64
N ASP A 69 -33.64 22.43 -7.83
CA ASP A 69 -32.89 22.29 -6.57
C ASP A 69 -31.36 22.11 -6.60
N ASP A 70 -30.68 23.22 -6.92
CA ASP A 70 -29.37 23.59 -6.37
C ASP A 70 -29.48 24.05 -4.89
N SER A 71 -30.10 23.26 -4.02
CA SER A 71 -29.98 23.43 -2.55
C SER A 71 -30.74 22.33 -1.81
N PHE A 72 -30.06 21.25 -1.39
CA PHE A 72 -30.52 20.60 -0.17
C PHE A 72 -29.40 19.97 0.65
N VAL A 73 -29.46 20.36 1.91
CA VAL A 73 -28.53 20.18 3.01
C VAL A 73 -28.68 18.79 3.63
N ASP A 74 -27.60 18.35 4.27
CA ASP A 74 -27.53 17.28 5.25
C ASP A 74 -28.83 17.07 6.05
N ALA A 75 -29.53 15.96 5.81
CA ALA A 75 -30.42 15.34 6.79
C ALA A 75 -30.69 13.89 6.41
N ALA A 76 -30.47 12.98 7.36
CA ALA A 76 -31.10 11.67 7.35
C ALA A 76 -32.61 11.88 7.52
N GLY A 77 -33.32 12.12 6.42
CA GLY A 77 -34.75 12.34 6.39
C GLY A 77 -35.41 11.28 5.52
N VAL A 78 -36.32 10.50 6.11
CA VAL A 78 -37.32 9.74 5.35
C VAL A 78 -38.25 10.77 4.71
N GLY A 79 -37.98 11.12 3.46
CA GLY A 79 -38.85 12.00 2.67
C GLY A 79 -39.89 11.17 1.93
N THR A 80 -41.14 11.18 2.39
CA THR A 80 -42.28 10.68 1.61
C THR A 80 -42.69 11.75 0.60
N ALA A 81 -42.25 11.62 -0.64
CA ALA A 81 -42.84 12.39 -1.73
C ALA A 81 -44.14 11.68 -2.17
N GLN A 82 -45.29 12.30 -1.87
CA GLN A 82 -46.56 11.91 -2.49
C GLN A 82 -46.57 12.47 -3.92
N LEU A 83 -46.56 11.59 -4.91
CA LEU A 83 -46.86 11.95 -6.29
C LEU A 83 -48.37 12.11 -6.39
N ASN A 84 -48.85 13.35 -6.54
CA ASN A 84 -50.27 13.58 -6.83
C ASN A 84 -50.59 13.00 -8.22
N GLU A 85 -51.62 12.16 -8.22
CA GLU A 85 -52.14 11.36 -9.32
C GLU A 85 -52.62 12.19 -10.53
N PHE A 86 -52.34 11.62 -11.70
CA PHE A 86 -53.23 11.56 -12.88
C PHE A 86 -53.25 10.03 -13.18
N ASP A 87 -54.35 9.29 -13.30
CA ASP A 87 -55.66 9.58 -13.89
C ASP A 87 -56.64 8.45 -13.51
N ASP A 88 -57.94 8.73 -13.66
CA ASP A 88 -59.12 7.85 -13.74
C ASP A 88 -59.06 6.34 -13.40
N ASN A 89 -59.94 5.98 -12.44
CA ASN A 89 -60.71 4.74 -12.27
C ASN A 89 -60.05 3.40 -11.88
N GLU A 90 -60.43 3.00 -10.66
CA GLU A 90 -60.66 1.65 -10.13
C GLU A 90 -59.59 0.56 -10.34
N GLY A 91 -58.72 0.43 -9.33
CA GLY A 91 -57.91 -0.79 -9.16
C GLY A 91 -56.79 -0.65 -8.13
N GLY A 92 -57.14 -0.50 -6.85
CA GLY A 92 -56.27 -0.73 -5.67
C GLY A 92 -54.81 -0.27 -5.77
N SER A 93 -54.54 0.98 -5.38
CA SER A 93 -53.19 1.54 -5.26
C SER A 93 -52.43 0.88 -4.09
N MET A 94 -51.48 0.00 -4.38
CA MET A 94 -50.45 -0.35 -3.40
C MET A 94 -49.45 0.82 -3.30
N PRO A 95 -49.14 1.33 -2.10
CA PRO A 95 -48.16 2.39 -1.94
C PRO A 95 -46.76 1.88 -2.33
N VAL A 96 -46.15 2.51 -3.34
CA VAL A 96 -44.77 2.23 -3.73
C VAL A 96 -43.84 3.00 -2.80
N GLU A 97 -43.26 2.30 -1.83
CA GLU A 97 -42.23 2.86 -0.94
C GLU A 97 -40.87 2.87 -1.66
N ILE A 98 -40.49 4.01 -2.23
CA ILE A 98 -39.16 4.19 -2.81
C ILE A 98 -38.16 4.43 -1.68
N VAL A 99 -37.61 3.34 -1.14
CA VAL A 99 -36.50 3.39 -0.18
C VAL A 99 -35.21 3.67 -0.94
N THR A 100 -34.82 4.95 -1.07
CA THR A 100 -33.50 5.36 -1.55
C THR A 100 -32.45 5.08 -0.48
N LYS A 101 -32.02 3.82 -0.38
CA LYS A 101 -30.86 3.47 0.44
C LYS A 101 -29.60 3.92 -0.30
N ASN A 102 -28.87 4.87 0.26
CA ASN A 102 -27.53 5.24 -0.19
C ASN A 102 -26.67 3.96 -0.33
N VAL A 103 -26.46 3.49 -1.56
CA VAL A 103 -25.63 2.32 -1.83
C VAL A 103 -24.17 2.75 -1.75
N LYS A 104 -23.62 2.76 -0.53
CA LYS A 104 -22.18 2.85 -0.31
C LYS A 104 -21.52 1.63 -0.94
N ASN A 105 -20.92 1.84 -2.11
CA ASN A 105 -20.19 0.82 -2.82
C ASN A 105 -18.89 0.60 -2.06
N TRP A 106 -18.81 -0.45 -1.24
CA TRP A 106 -17.65 -0.77 -0.41
C TRP A 106 -16.32 -0.84 -1.17
N LYS A 107 -16.37 -1.15 -2.47
CA LYS A 107 -15.20 -1.14 -3.35
C LYS A 107 -14.70 0.28 -3.63
N LYS A 108 -15.57 1.30 -3.47
CA LYS A 108 -15.28 2.74 -3.51
C LYS A 108 -15.18 3.37 -2.11
N ASP A 109 -15.83 2.82 -1.09
CA ASP A 109 -15.84 3.32 0.31
C ASP A 109 -14.79 2.70 1.23
N ALA A 110 -14.12 1.62 0.81
CA ALA A 110 -12.89 1.15 1.46
C ALA A 110 -11.80 2.23 1.43
N ASP A 111 -11.91 3.23 0.53
CA ASP A 111 -11.08 4.43 0.51
C ASP A 111 -11.54 5.49 1.52
N SER A 112 -11.84 5.09 2.77
CA SER A 112 -11.84 6.06 3.86
C SER A 112 -10.47 6.75 3.89
N ARG A 113 -10.41 8.06 4.14
CA ARG A 113 -9.14 8.82 4.14
C ARG A 113 -8.05 8.14 4.99
N GLY A 114 -8.45 7.50 6.10
CA GLY A 114 -7.58 6.70 6.95
C GLY A 114 -7.01 5.46 6.27
N PHE A 115 -7.82 4.72 5.49
CA PHE A 115 -7.37 3.53 4.76
C PHE A 115 -6.38 3.87 3.64
N ILE A 116 -6.57 5.01 2.97
CA ILE A 116 -5.63 5.52 1.95
C ILE A 116 -4.26 5.80 2.58
N ILE A 117 -4.23 6.55 3.69
CA ILE A 117 -2.99 6.88 4.40
C ILE A 117 -2.31 5.62 4.91
N LEU A 118 -3.09 4.70 5.48
CA LEU A 118 -2.57 3.43 5.98
C LEU A 118 -1.95 2.57 4.88
N THR A 119 -2.59 2.51 3.70
CA THR A 119 -2.06 1.78 2.54
C THR A 119 -0.71 2.36 2.11
N ARG A 120 -0.58 3.69 2.07
CA ARG A 120 0.68 4.37 1.71
C ARG A 120 1.78 4.08 2.74
N LEU A 121 1.45 4.22 4.02
CA LEU A 121 2.37 3.95 5.13
C LEU A 121 2.84 2.47 5.11
N SER A 122 1.93 1.56 4.83
CA SER A 122 2.18 0.12 4.67
C SER A 122 3.19 -0.18 3.55
N ILE A 123 3.07 0.49 2.39
CA ILE A 123 4.04 0.34 1.28
C ILE A 123 5.44 0.78 1.70
N PHE A 124 5.58 1.95 2.33
CA PHE A 124 6.90 2.43 2.75
C PHE A 124 7.49 1.56 3.87
N SER A 125 6.65 1.11 4.81
CA SER A 125 7.04 0.18 5.88
C SER A 125 7.65 -1.11 5.31
N ILE A 126 6.99 -1.75 4.33
CA ILE A 126 7.50 -3.00 3.76
C ILE A 126 8.74 -2.78 2.89
N ILE A 127 8.85 -1.65 2.18
CA ILE A 127 10.07 -1.26 1.44
C ILE A 127 11.27 -1.17 2.40
N ILE A 128 11.10 -0.45 3.52
CA ILE A 128 12.17 -0.26 4.51
C ILE A 128 12.53 -1.60 5.15
N ALA A 129 11.54 -2.44 5.49
CA ALA A 129 11.77 -3.76 6.06
C ALA A 129 12.56 -4.68 5.11
N PHE A 130 12.19 -4.73 3.83
CA PHE A 130 12.93 -5.51 2.82
C PHE A 130 14.33 -4.95 2.54
N GLY A 131 14.52 -3.64 2.64
CA GLY A 131 15.86 -3.04 2.62
C GLY A 131 16.72 -3.46 3.82
N ALA A 132 16.15 -3.40 5.02
CA ALA A 132 16.86 -3.75 6.26
C ALA A 132 17.26 -5.23 6.30
N ILE A 133 16.41 -6.14 5.81
CA ILE A 133 16.78 -7.56 5.72
C ILE A 133 17.85 -7.80 4.63
N GLY A 134 17.82 -7.04 3.53
CA GLY A 134 18.85 -7.08 2.49
C GLY A 134 20.25 -6.76 3.04
N SER A 135 20.37 -5.66 3.80
CA SER A 135 21.65 -5.31 4.43
C SER A 135 22.06 -6.29 5.52
N ALA A 136 21.10 -6.85 6.27
CA ALA A 136 21.38 -7.90 7.24
C ALA A 136 22.00 -9.15 6.57
N VAL A 137 21.43 -9.61 5.46
CA VAL A 137 21.96 -10.74 4.67
C VAL A 137 23.32 -10.41 4.08
N SER A 138 23.52 -9.19 3.60
CA SER A 138 24.82 -8.71 3.10
C SER A 138 25.90 -8.78 4.18
N LEU A 139 25.59 -8.31 5.40
CA LEU A 139 26.52 -8.39 6.52
C LEU A 139 26.85 -9.83 6.89
N ILE A 140 25.85 -10.72 7.01
CA ILE A 140 26.09 -12.15 7.28
C ILE A 140 27.01 -12.75 6.21
N SER A 141 26.76 -12.48 4.93
CA SER A 141 27.55 -13.02 3.84
C SER A 141 29.00 -12.54 3.90
N ARG A 142 29.22 -11.25 4.17
CA ARG A 142 30.58 -10.65 4.29
C ARG A 142 31.31 -11.21 5.50
N THR A 143 30.62 -11.27 6.64
CA THR A 143 31.12 -11.85 7.88
C THR A 143 31.53 -13.32 7.72
N ARG A 144 30.73 -14.12 7.02
CA ARG A 144 31.01 -15.54 6.80
C ARG A 144 32.19 -15.78 5.86
N ASN A 145 32.34 -14.93 4.84
CA ASN A 145 33.36 -15.09 3.80
C ASN A 145 34.72 -14.51 4.22
N ASP A 146 34.75 -13.31 4.80
CA ASP A 146 36.01 -12.58 5.05
C ASP A 146 36.58 -12.78 6.46
N GLY A 147 35.79 -13.28 7.42
CA GLY A 147 36.23 -13.75 8.75
C GLY A 147 36.90 -12.72 9.68
N SER A 148 37.20 -11.52 9.19
CA SER A 148 38.02 -10.49 9.85
C SER A 148 37.21 -9.36 10.50
N ILE A 149 35.91 -9.28 10.23
CA ILE A 149 35.04 -8.16 10.66
C ILE A 149 34.55 -8.34 12.12
N LEU A 150 34.83 -9.48 12.78
CA LEU A 150 34.12 -9.88 14.00
C LEU A 150 34.90 -9.75 15.32
N ASN A 151 35.86 -8.84 15.45
CA ASN A 151 36.55 -8.73 16.74
C ASN A 151 35.85 -7.88 17.80
N ASN A 152 34.69 -7.24 17.55
CA ASN A 152 33.78 -6.68 18.58
C ASN A 152 32.60 -5.87 17.94
N ILE A 153 31.73 -6.48 17.12
CA ILE A 153 30.54 -5.76 16.64
C ILE A 153 29.45 -5.76 17.72
N THR A 154 28.94 -4.58 18.05
CA THR A 154 27.82 -4.39 18.99
C THR A 154 26.46 -4.52 18.31
N ILE A 155 25.41 -4.76 19.09
CA ILE A 155 24.01 -4.81 18.61
C ILE A 155 23.62 -3.53 17.88
N LEU A 156 24.11 -2.39 18.38
CA LEU A 156 23.77 -1.07 17.88
C LEU A 156 24.40 -0.81 16.51
N GLU A 157 25.61 -1.32 16.26
CA GLU A 157 26.24 -1.29 14.93
C GLU A 157 25.48 -2.16 13.94
N ILE A 158 25.04 -3.36 14.36
CA ILE A 158 24.18 -4.23 13.53
C ILE A 158 22.90 -3.50 13.13
N LEU A 159 22.24 -2.86 14.10
CA LEU A 159 21.02 -2.11 13.86
C LEU A 159 21.27 -0.91 12.94
N SER A 160 22.42 -0.24 13.07
CA SER A 160 22.80 0.89 12.23
C SER A 160 23.00 0.47 10.78
N ILE A 161 23.65 -0.67 10.52
CA ILE A 161 23.81 -1.20 9.17
C ILE A 161 22.45 -1.59 8.56
N GLN A 162 21.55 -2.12 9.38
CA GLN A 162 20.18 -2.46 8.96
C GLN A 162 19.36 -1.21 8.60
N THR A 163 19.43 -0.15 9.41
CA THR A 163 18.71 1.10 9.13
C THR A 163 19.21 1.75 7.83
N ILE A 164 20.52 1.71 7.58
CA ILE A 164 21.13 2.23 6.34
C ILE A 164 20.58 1.49 5.10
N GLY A 165 20.48 0.16 5.16
CA GLY A 165 19.86 -0.63 4.09
C GLY A 165 18.38 -0.28 3.86
N GLY A 166 17.63 -0.03 4.93
CA GLY A 166 16.25 0.45 4.87
C GLY A 166 16.13 1.83 4.24
N ILE A 167 17.05 2.77 4.56
CA ILE A 167 17.10 4.11 3.96
C ILE A 167 17.38 4.02 2.46
N PHE A 168 18.35 3.19 2.03
CA PHE A 168 18.63 3.00 0.61
C PHE A 168 17.45 2.41 -0.15
N ALA A 169 16.74 1.44 0.42
CA ALA A 169 15.52 0.91 -0.16
C ALA A 169 14.42 1.99 -0.25
N CYS A 170 14.30 2.86 0.75
CA CYS A 170 13.36 3.97 0.74
C CYS A 170 13.67 4.98 -0.38
N ILE A 171 14.94 5.38 -0.52
CA ILE A 171 15.40 6.27 -1.59
C ILE A 171 15.12 5.63 -2.96
N LEU A 172 15.40 4.34 -3.13
CA LEU A 172 15.09 3.64 -4.38
C LEU A 172 13.59 3.57 -4.65
N GLY A 173 12.77 3.34 -3.61
CA GLY A 173 11.31 3.37 -3.70
C GLY A 173 10.80 4.74 -4.16
N LEU A 174 11.37 5.83 -3.65
CA LEU A 174 11.08 7.19 -4.10
C LEU A 174 11.54 7.43 -5.54
N ALA A 175 12.68 6.84 -5.95
CA ALA A 175 13.13 6.91 -7.34
C ALA A 175 12.18 6.21 -8.31
N PHE A 176 11.60 5.06 -7.93
CA PHE A 176 10.52 4.43 -8.70
C PHE A 176 9.27 5.29 -8.73
N MET A 177 8.86 5.86 -7.59
CA MET A 177 7.69 6.73 -7.50
C MET A 177 7.84 7.98 -8.37
N GLY A 178 9.04 8.57 -8.40
CA GLY A 178 9.38 9.74 -9.22
C GLY A 178 9.63 9.44 -10.70
N ASN A 179 9.44 8.19 -11.15
CA ASN A 179 9.72 7.75 -12.52
C ASN A 179 11.17 8.05 -12.96
N LEU A 180 12.13 8.03 -12.03
CA LEU A 180 13.56 8.15 -12.34
C LEU A 180 14.10 6.84 -12.95
N LEU A 181 13.52 5.71 -12.54
CA LEU A 181 13.84 4.37 -13.01
C LEU A 181 12.60 3.76 -13.68
N SER A 182 12.70 3.48 -14.98
CA SER A 182 11.59 2.95 -15.78
C SER A 182 12.08 1.79 -16.66
N GLY A 183 11.23 0.78 -16.86
CA GLY A 183 11.55 -0.39 -17.66
C GLY A 183 10.73 -1.62 -17.27
N ALA A 184 10.75 -2.66 -18.10
CA ALA A 184 9.94 -3.87 -17.89
C ALA A 184 10.27 -4.61 -16.57
N ILE A 185 11.52 -4.49 -16.10
CA ILE A 185 12.02 -5.13 -14.87
C ILE A 185 11.68 -4.29 -13.61
N PHE A 186 11.37 -3.00 -13.78
CA PHE A 186 11.08 -2.09 -12.68
C PHE A 186 9.57 -2.04 -12.36
N PRO A 187 9.20 -1.65 -11.14
CA PRO A 187 7.81 -1.35 -10.79
C PRO A 187 7.27 -0.20 -11.67
N ASN A 188 6.01 -0.32 -12.12
CA ASN A 188 5.38 0.76 -12.89
C ASN A 188 4.97 1.91 -11.94
N PRO A 189 5.43 3.16 -12.15
CA PRO A 189 5.14 4.29 -11.27
C PRO A 189 3.66 4.66 -11.17
N SER A 190 2.89 4.52 -12.26
CA SER A 190 1.47 4.92 -12.31
C SER A 190 0.58 4.11 -11.36
N VAL A 191 1.05 2.91 -10.97
CA VAL A 191 0.34 2.02 -10.06
C VAL A 191 0.99 1.93 -8.68
N PHE A 192 1.97 2.79 -8.36
CA PHE A 192 2.77 2.68 -7.14
C PHE A 192 1.92 2.61 -5.86
N TYR A 193 0.91 3.48 -5.70
CA TYR A 193 0.03 3.44 -4.51
C TYR A 193 -0.95 2.26 -4.49
N ARG A 194 -1.12 1.56 -5.61
CA ARG A 194 -1.96 0.36 -5.74
C ARG A 194 -1.13 -0.92 -5.90
N ILE A 195 0.18 -0.82 -5.69
CA ILE A 195 1.12 -1.89 -6.02
C ILE A 195 0.84 -3.17 -5.23
N ILE A 196 0.37 -3.03 -3.98
CA ILE A 196 -0.04 -4.14 -3.11
C ILE A 196 -1.14 -5.02 -3.74
N TYR A 197 -1.98 -4.46 -4.62
CA TYR A 197 -3.05 -5.19 -5.29
C TYR A 197 -2.61 -5.87 -6.60
N ILE A 198 -1.39 -5.60 -7.08
CA ILE A 198 -0.84 -6.14 -8.32
C ILE A 198 0.37 -7.01 -7.97
N PRO A 199 0.21 -8.35 -7.84
CA PRO A 199 1.26 -9.23 -7.32
C PRO A 199 2.60 -9.10 -8.07
N SER A 200 2.57 -8.96 -9.40
CA SER A 200 3.79 -8.81 -10.21
C SER A 200 4.57 -7.53 -9.89
N ALA A 201 3.88 -6.38 -9.79
CA ALA A 201 4.52 -5.11 -9.50
C ALA A 201 5.03 -5.07 -8.05
N PHE A 202 4.26 -5.65 -7.11
CA PHE A 202 4.66 -5.78 -5.71
C PHE A 202 5.93 -6.62 -5.56
N ALA A 203 6.00 -7.78 -6.21
CA ALA A 203 7.19 -8.63 -6.16
C ALA A 203 8.44 -7.90 -6.69
N LYS A 204 8.32 -7.17 -7.81
CA LYS A 204 9.42 -6.35 -8.34
C LYS A 204 9.89 -5.32 -7.32
N LEU A 205 8.96 -4.61 -6.68
CA LEU A 205 9.28 -3.62 -5.66
C LEU A 205 10.06 -4.25 -4.50
N LEU A 206 9.58 -5.36 -3.94
CA LEU A 206 10.24 -6.04 -2.82
C LEU A 206 11.63 -6.55 -3.17
N VAL A 207 11.80 -7.14 -4.36
CA VAL A 207 13.10 -7.63 -4.85
C VAL A 207 14.08 -6.47 -4.98
N TRP A 208 13.66 -5.34 -5.58
CA TRP A 208 14.52 -4.18 -5.72
C TRP A 208 14.82 -3.51 -4.38
N SER A 209 13.87 -3.44 -3.45
CA SER A 209 14.10 -2.97 -2.09
C SER A 209 15.14 -3.84 -1.37
N PHE A 210 15.04 -5.16 -1.51
CA PHE A 210 16.03 -6.08 -0.97
C PHE A 210 17.42 -5.86 -1.57
N ILE A 211 17.52 -5.76 -2.90
CA ILE A 211 18.80 -5.54 -3.60
C ILE A 211 19.43 -4.20 -3.17
N ALA A 212 18.62 -3.16 -3.01
CA ALA A 212 19.08 -1.84 -2.55
C ALA A 212 19.74 -1.91 -1.17
N GLY A 213 19.15 -2.67 -0.26
CA GLY A 213 19.73 -2.90 1.06
C GLY A 213 20.94 -3.84 1.04
N PHE A 214 20.90 -4.87 0.19
CA PHE A 214 21.99 -5.84 0.07
C PHE A 214 23.28 -5.21 -0.50
N SER A 215 23.13 -4.29 -1.45
CA SER A 215 24.25 -3.62 -2.09
C SER A 215 24.32 -2.14 -1.68
N GLU A 216 25.10 -1.85 -0.64
CA GLU A 216 25.34 -0.50 -0.11
C GLU A 216 25.81 0.51 -1.18
N ARG A 217 26.45 0.04 -2.25
CA ARG A 217 26.95 0.88 -3.36
C ARG A 217 25.98 0.97 -4.54
N PHE A 218 24.96 0.13 -4.60
CA PHE A 218 24.05 0.08 -5.75
C PHE A 218 23.28 1.38 -5.94
N VAL A 219 22.65 1.88 -4.87
CA VAL A 219 21.85 3.12 -4.93
C VAL A 219 22.70 4.35 -5.24
N PRO A 220 23.86 4.58 -4.58
CA PRO A 220 24.77 5.68 -4.95
C PRO A 220 25.25 5.59 -6.41
N ASN A 221 25.58 4.39 -6.90
CA ASN A 221 26.03 4.21 -8.28
C ASN A 221 24.94 4.56 -9.29
N ILE A 222 23.69 4.17 -9.03
CA ILE A 222 22.55 4.56 -9.85
C ILE A 222 22.41 6.08 -9.89
N LEU A 223 22.48 6.75 -8.74
CA LEU A 223 22.35 8.20 -8.66
C LEU A 223 23.47 8.93 -9.42
N ASN A 224 24.71 8.48 -9.25
CA ASN A 224 25.85 9.03 -9.98
C ASN A 224 25.71 8.86 -11.50
N ASN A 225 25.17 7.72 -11.96
CA ASN A 225 24.93 7.49 -13.37
C ASN A 225 23.84 8.43 -13.93
N PHE A 226 22.83 8.76 -13.13
CA PHE A 226 21.82 9.76 -13.52
C PHE A 226 22.38 11.16 -13.61
N ILE A 227 23.22 11.57 -12.65
CA ILE A 227 23.88 12.88 -12.67
C ILE A 227 24.72 13.01 -13.94
N LYS A 228 25.58 12.01 -14.22
CA LYS A 228 26.40 12.00 -15.45
C LYS A 228 25.56 12.09 -16.72
N LYS A 229 24.51 11.28 -16.83
CA LYS A 229 23.62 11.31 -18.00
C LYS A 229 22.92 12.67 -18.17
N ALA A 230 22.55 13.32 -17.07
CA ALA A 230 21.94 14.64 -17.11
C ALA A 230 22.94 15.73 -17.54
N GLU A 231 24.21 15.62 -17.12
CA GLU A 231 25.29 16.49 -17.59
C GLU A 231 25.54 16.31 -19.10
N ASP A 232 25.64 15.05 -19.56
CA ASP A 232 25.85 14.71 -20.98
C ASP A 232 24.70 15.17 -21.91
N THR A 233 23.49 15.35 -21.37
CA THR A 233 22.33 15.81 -22.15
C THR A 233 22.27 17.35 -22.25
N ASN A 234 22.93 18.06 -21.34
CA ASN A 234 22.90 19.53 -21.25
C ASN A 234 24.16 20.20 -21.83
N GLY A 235 25.16 19.43 -22.26
CA GLY A 235 26.36 19.91 -22.97
C GLY A 235 26.29 19.63 -24.46
#